data_AF-A0A9C9MK16-F1
#
_entry.id   AF-A0A9C9MK16-F1
#
_cell.length_a   1.000
_cell.length_b   1.000
_cell.length_c   1.000
_cell.angle_alpha   90.00
_cell.angle_beta   90.00
_cell.angle_gamma   90.00
#
_symmetry.space_group_name_H-M   'P 1'
#
loop_
_entity.id
_entity.type
_entity.pdbx_description
1 polymer ?
#
loop_
_entity_poly.entity_id
_entity_poly.type
_entity_poly.pdbx_seq_one_letter_code
_entity_poly.pdbx_strand_id
1 'polypeptide(L)'
;MAQTKKHTCKNHPHEPASRKCYYCHEYICSDCQLRIDHHIFCSKKCHRYWKWQQFAEKSNLSKELIGIAAVLLILNIVFFLYLNSKLDSIQNSIHEPVTEEMAEAESIEPALSKIKFDTTRYPLKNVLQFQLSINDGAVAALKRDGRFVESQVQNGKPLKFYNQFLNQGKNEFSIYLLENGGTSSLIDSFTIIFKSARVEYMRRYVDRIRGDSSGIALTFDGGSTDNGTEKILNILRKNNVRCTMFLTGDFLKKYPKLVKQMVLDGHEIGNHSYS
;
A
#
# COMPACT_ATOMS: atom_id res chain seq x y z
N MET A 1 -38.67 -11.74 -50.12
CA MET A 1 -37.39 -11.38 -49.48
C MET A 1 -37.62 -10.14 -48.62
N ALA A 2 -37.52 -10.26 -47.30
CA ALA A 2 -37.74 -9.13 -46.39
C ALA A 2 -36.54 -8.17 -46.46
N GLN A 3 -36.80 -6.90 -46.78
CA GLN A 3 -35.80 -5.84 -46.70
C GLN A 3 -35.39 -5.64 -45.24
N THR A 4 -34.23 -6.15 -44.83
CA THR A 4 -33.63 -5.81 -43.53
C THR A 4 -33.32 -4.31 -43.53
N LYS A 5 -34.07 -3.53 -42.74
CA LYS A 5 -33.77 -2.11 -42.49
C LYS A 5 -32.31 -1.99 -42.03
N LYS A 6 -31.46 -1.38 -42.86
CA LYS A 6 -30.09 -1.05 -42.48
C LYS A 6 -30.16 0.08 -41.44
N HIS A 7 -29.81 -0.24 -40.20
CA HIS A 7 -29.68 0.78 -39.16
C HIS A 7 -28.34 1.50 -39.32
N THR A 8 -28.33 2.79 -39.04
CA THR A 8 -27.12 3.63 -39.09
C THR A 8 -26.56 3.86 -37.69
N CYS A 9 -25.25 4.07 -37.59
CA CYS A 9 -24.60 4.34 -36.32
C CYS A 9 -25.00 5.73 -35.78
N LYS A 10 -25.34 5.79 -34.50
CA LYS A 10 -25.64 7.03 -33.78
C LYS A 10 -24.53 8.09 -33.91
N ASN A 11 -23.28 7.65 -33.80
CA ASN A 11 -22.13 8.55 -33.83
C ASN A 11 -21.62 8.78 -35.26
N HIS A 12 -21.89 7.86 -36.18
CA HIS A 12 -21.52 7.92 -37.61
C HIS A 12 -22.76 7.67 -38.49
N PRO A 13 -23.54 8.70 -38.84
CA PRO A 13 -24.84 8.55 -39.51
C PRO A 13 -24.80 7.84 -40.87
N HIS A 14 -23.62 7.76 -41.50
CA HIS A 14 -23.40 7.10 -42.79
C HIS A 14 -22.90 5.66 -42.67
N GLU A 15 -22.51 5.22 -41.47
CA GLU A 15 -21.98 3.89 -41.23
C GLU A 15 -23.08 2.89 -40.85
N PRO A 16 -23.11 1.68 -41.44
CA PRO A 16 -24.05 0.65 -41.05
C PRO A 16 -23.77 0.14 -39.63
N ALA A 17 -24.82 -0.10 -38.87
CA ALA A 17 -24.75 -0.56 -37.50
C ALA A 17 -25.67 -1.75 -37.25
N SER A 18 -25.17 -2.75 -36.52
CA SER A 18 -25.91 -3.98 -36.19
C SER A 18 -26.04 -4.23 -34.69
N ARG A 19 -25.22 -3.55 -33.87
CA ARG A 19 -25.21 -3.70 -32.40
C ARG A 19 -25.79 -2.45 -31.76
N LYS A 20 -26.43 -2.62 -30.60
CA LYS A 20 -27.00 -1.53 -29.81
C LYS A 20 -26.13 -1.21 -28.60
N CYS A 21 -26.08 0.06 -28.23
CA CYS A 21 -25.57 0.50 -26.94
C CYS A 21 -26.41 -0.12 -25.82
N TYR A 22 -25.75 -0.68 -24.81
CA TYR A 22 -26.42 -1.36 -23.70
C TYR A 22 -27.28 -0.41 -22.86
N TYR A 23 -26.85 0.85 -22.73
CA TYR A 23 -27.55 1.86 -21.92
C TYR A 23 -28.65 2.60 -22.69
N CYS A 24 -28.32 3.22 -23.84
CA CYS A 24 -29.28 4.06 -24.57
C CYS A 24 -30.00 3.34 -25.71
N HIS A 25 -29.70 2.06 -25.95
CA HIS A 25 -30.33 1.20 -26.97
C HIS A 25 -30.21 1.67 -28.43
N GLU A 26 -29.47 2.74 -28.70
CA GLU A 26 -29.16 3.23 -30.04
C GLU A 26 -28.16 2.33 -30.77
N TYR A 27 -28.30 2.24 -32.09
CA TYR A 27 -27.40 1.45 -32.95
C TYR A 27 -26.02 2.09 -33.08
N ILE A 28 -24.96 1.27 -33.06
CA ILE A 28 -23.57 1.69 -33.18
C ILE A 28 -22.74 0.78 -34.10
N CYS A 29 -21.91 1.39 -34.95
CA CYS A 29 -20.95 0.70 -35.81
C CYS A 29 -19.79 0.12 -34.98
N SER A 30 -19.00 -0.78 -35.57
CA SER A 30 -17.84 -1.43 -34.94
C SER A 30 -16.90 -0.46 -34.22
N ASP A 31 -16.61 0.68 -34.84
CA ASP A 31 -15.61 1.63 -34.34
C ASP A 31 -16.11 2.43 -33.12
N CYS A 32 -17.43 2.55 -32.99
CA CYS A 32 -18.08 3.22 -31.86
C CYS A 32 -18.39 2.28 -30.68
N GLN A 33 -18.01 1.00 -30.77
CA GLN A 33 -18.27 0.00 -29.74
C GLN A 33 -17.23 0.06 -28.63
N LEU A 34 -17.56 0.77 -27.55
CA LEU A 34 -16.77 0.73 -26.32
C LEU A 34 -17.15 -0.52 -25.51
N ARG A 35 -16.26 -1.52 -25.46
CA ARG A 35 -16.47 -2.80 -24.77
C ARG A 35 -15.93 -2.74 -23.34
N ILE A 36 -16.81 -2.88 -22.35
CA ILE A 36 -16.46 -2.83 -20.92
C ILE A 36 -17.30 -3.87 -20.17
N ASP A 37 -16.68 -4.71 -19.32
CA ASP A 37 -17.34 -5.70 -18.45
C ASP A 37 -18.44 -6.51 -19.15
N HIS A 38 -18.17 -6.97 -20.37
CA HIS A 38 -19.06 -7.75 -21.26
C HIS A 38 -20.20 -6.99 -21.95
N HIS A 39 -20.35 -5.69 -21.72
CA HIS A 39 -21.35 -4.84 -22.38
C HIS A 39 -20.71 -3.93 -23.45
N ILE A 40 -21.54 -3.46 -24.38
CA ILE A 40 -21.12 -2.53 -25.44
C ILE A 40 -21.80 -1.18 -25.24
N PHE A 41 -21.04 -0.10 -25.18
CA PHE A 41 -21.53 1.26 -25.02
C PHE A 41 -21.15 2.15 -26.21
N CYS A 42 -21.98 3.16 -26.51
CA CYS A 42 -21.67 4.14 -27.56
C CYS A 42 -20.69 5.24 -27.09
N SER A 43 -20.41 5.33 -25.78
CA SER A 43 -19.52 6.32 -25.18
C SER A 43 -19.20 5.99 -23.70
N LYS A 44 -18.10 6.56 -23.17
CA LYS A 44 -17.78 6.54 -21.73
C LYS A 44 -18.89 7.20 -20.88
N LYS A 45 -19.65 8.14 -21.44
CA LYS A 45 -20.79 8.80 -20.76
C LYS A 45 -21.93 7.81 -20.53
N CYS A 46 -22.30 7.01 -21.53
CA CYS A 46 -23.32 5.96 -21.39
C CYS A 46 -22.91 4.86 -20.40
N HIS A 47 -21.64 4.47 -20.38
CA HIS A 47 -21.13 3.54 -19.37
C HIS A 47 -21.26 4.10 -17.94
N ARG A 48 -20.89 5.38 -17.73
CA ARG A 48 -21.02 6.04 -16.42
C ARG A 48 -22.47 6.11 -15.94
N TYR A 49 -23.41 6.45 -16.82
CA TYR A 49 -24.82 6.49 -16.44
C TYR A 49 -25.37 5.11 -16.08
N TRP A 50 -25.06 4.09 -16.87
CA TRP A 50 -25.44 2.72 -16.53
C TRP A 50 -24.87 2.29 -15.17
N LYS A 51 -23.59 2.55 -14.91
CA LYS A 51 -22.96 2.23 -13.62
C LYS A 51 -23.63 2.95 -12.45
N TRP A 52 -24.03 4.20 -12.65
CA TRP A 52 -24.75 4.98 -11.64
C TRP A 52 -26.15 4.43 -11.40
N GLN A 53 -26.87 4.02 -12.45
CA GLN A 53 -28.18 3.38 -12.33
C GLN A 53 -28.09 2.06 -11.55
N GLN A 54 -27.09 1.20 -11.84
CA GLN A 54 -26.86 -0.05 -11.10
C GLN A 54 -26.56 0.18 -9.62
N PHE A 55 -25.87 1.28 -9.30
CA PHE A 55 -25.61 1.66 -7.91
C PHE A 55 -26.88 2.17 -7.22
N ALA A 56 -27.66 3.01 -7.89
CA ALA A 56 -28.92 3.56 -7.38
C ALA A 56 -29.99 2.47 -7.17
N GLU A 57 -30.11 1.51 -8.08
CA GLU A 57 -31.04 0.37 -7.95
C GLU A 57 -30.61 -0.58 -6.82
N LYS A 58 -29.30 -0.75 -6.58
CA LYS A 58 -28.79 -1.59 -5.48
C LYS A 58 -28.90 -0.97 -4.10
N SER A 59 -28.98 0.35 -3.98
CA SER A 59 -28.83 1.01 -2.69
C SER A 59 -30.13 1.06 -1.87
N ASN A 60 -31.31 0.76 -2.45
CA ASN A 60 -32.64 0.91 -1.80
C ASN A 60 -32.83 2.26 -1.06
N LEU A 61 -31.96 3.23 -1.32
CA LEU A 61 -31.84 4.45 -0.54
C LEU A 61 -32.68 5.51 -1.23
N SER A 62 -33.65 6.08 -0.50
CA SER A 62 -34.43 7.19 -1.03
C SER A 62 -33.51 8.36 -1.37
N LYS A 63 -33.92 9.19 -2.32
CA LYS A 63 -33.16 10.40 -2.69
C LYS A 63 -32.94 11.31 -1.48
N GLU A 64 -33.86 11.31 -0.50
CA GLU A 64 -33.67 12.04 0.76
C GLU A 64 -32.51 11.48 1.59
N LEU A 65 -32.38 10.16 1.71
CA LEU A 65 -31.29 9.53 2.47
C LEU A 65 -29.91 9.80 1.86
N ILE A 66 -29.82 9.85 0.53
CA ILE A 66 -28.58 10.23 -0.17
C ILE A 66 -28.24 11.71 0.12
N GLY A 67 -29.25 12.58 0.12
CA GLY A 67 -29.09 13.99 0.49
C GLY A 67 -28.60 14.15 1.93
N ILE A 68 -29.21 13.44 2.88
CA ILE A 68 -28.80 13.45 4.29
C ILE A 68 -27.36 12.94 4.45
N ALA A 69 -27.00 11.84 3.80
CA ALA A 69 -25.63 11.30 3.85
C ALA A 69 -24.60 12.28 3.28
N ALA A 70 -24.91 12.98 2.18
CA ALA A 70 -24.04 13.99 1.60
C ALA A 70 -23.86 15.20 2.54
N VAL A 71 -24.93 15.66 3.18
CA VAL A 71 -24.87 16.76 4.17
C VAL A 71 -24.05 16.34 5.38
N LEU A 72 -24.25 15.14 5.92
CA LEU A 72 -23.46 14.61 7.03
C LEU A 72 -21.98 14.46 6.69
N LEU A 73 -21.65 14.07 5.45
CA LEU A 73 -20.27 14.00 4.97
C LEU A 73 -19.64 15.38 4.91
N ILE A 74 -20.35 16.37 4.36
CA ILE A 74 -19.87 17.76 4.29
C ILE A 74 -19.67 18.32 5.70
N LEU A 75 -20.61 18.11 6.61
CA LEU A 75 -20.49 18.54 8.01
C LEU A 75 -19.27 17.90 8.70
N ASN A 76 -19.00 16.61 8.46
CA ASN A 76 -17.80 15.95 8.97
C ASN A 76 -16.51 16.54 8.40
N ILE A 77 -16.46 16.85 7.10
CA ILE A 77 -15.29 17.48 6.48
C ILE A 77 -15.07 18.87 7.07
N VAL A 78 -16.12 19.69 7.19
CA VAL A 78 -16.03 21.04 7.77
C VAL A 78 -15.60 20.97 9.24
N PHE A 79 -16.15 20.05 10.03
CA PHE A 79 -15.77 19.84 11.42
C PHE A 79 -14.30 19.39 11.54
N PHE A 80 -13.84 18.50 10.67
CA PHE A 80 -12.45 18.08 10.62
C PHE A 80 -11.50 19.23 10.29
N LEU A 81 -11.84 20.06 9.29
CA LEU A 81 -11.07 21.25 8.94
C LEU A 81 -11.07 22.29 10.07
N TYR A 82 -12.18 22.45 10.79
CA TYR A 82 -12.27 23.30 11.97
C TYR A 82 -11.39 22.80 13.12
N LEU A 83 -11.39 21.49 13.39
CA LEU A 83 -10.53 20.90 14.40
C LEU A 83 -9.04 21.05 14.04
N ASN A 84 -8.70 20.82 12.77
CA ASN A 84 -7.32 21.02 12.29
C ASN A 84 -6.89 22.48 12.40
N SER A 85 -7.74 23.45 12.02
CA SER A 85 -7.37 24.87 12.15
C SER A 85 -7.21 25.30 13.61
N LYS A 86 -8.01 24.73 14.52
CA LYS A 86 -7.84 24.92 15.97
C LYS A 86 -6.55 24.28 16.50
N LEU A 87 -6.19 23.08 16.03
CA LEU A 87 -4.91 22.43 16.35
C LEU A 87 -3.71 23.26 15.87
N ASP A 88 -3.76 23.77 14.64
CA ASP A 88 -2.72 24.67 14.10
C ASP A 88 -2.61 25.95 14.94
N SER A 89 -3.73 26.53 15.38
CA SER A 89 -3.71 27.72 16.25
C SER A 89 -3.09 27.45 17.62
N ILE A 90 -3.27 26.23 18.16
CA ILE A 90 -2.67 25.82 19.44
C ILE A 90 -1.16 25.55 19.26
N GLN A 91 -0.76 24.89 18.17
CA GLN A 91 0.66 24.66 17.86
C GLN A 91 1.42 25.97 17.60
N ASN A 92 0.79 26.91 16.89
CA ASN A 92 1.40 28.21 16.61
C ASN A 92 1.43 29.14 17.83
N SER A 93 0.60 28.92 18.86
CA SER A 93 0.69 29.63 20.15
C SER A 93 1.79 29.11 21.08
N ILE A 94 2.42 27.97 20.74
CA ILE A 94 3.47 27.32 21.55
C ILE A 94 4.87 27.56 20.96
N HIS A 95 4.98 28.19 19.79
CA HIS A 95 6.26 28.46 19.15
C HIS A 95 6.56 29.96 19.05
N GLU A 96 7.31 30.49 20.02
CA GLU A 96 8.31 31.49 19.68
C GLU A 96 9.38 30.80 18.80
N PRO A 97 9.85 31.46 17.72
CA PRO A 97 10.89 30.88 16.89
C PRO A 97 12.21 30.92 17.66
N VAL A 98 12.62 29.78 18.22
CA VAL A 98 14.00 29.58 18.62
C VAL A 98 14.80 29.50 17.33
N THR A 99 15.62 30.53 17.09
CA THR A 99 16.67 30.50 16.07
C THR A 99 17.69 29.43 16.49
N GLU A 100 17.56 28.22 15.96
CA GLU A 100 18.58 27.19 16.08
C GLU A 100 19.75 27.53 15.14
N GLU A 101 20.82 28.09 15.70
CA GLU A 101 22.15 27.97 15.07
C GLU A 101 22.51 26.48 15.06
N MET A 102 22.39 25.86 13.89
CA MET A 102 22.86 24.50 13.67
C MET A 102 24.39 24.51 13.65
N ALA A 103 25.01 24.23 14.80
CA ALA A 103 26.38 23.76 14.83
C ALA A 103 26.45 22.43 14.07
N GLU A 104 27.39 22.34 13.14
CA GLU A 104 27.63 21.16 12.32
C GLU A 104 28.03 19.99 13.23
N ALA A 105 27.06 19.13 13.54
CA ALA A 105 27.25 17.99 14.43
C ALA A 105 28.17 16.96 13.75
N GLU A 106 29.32 16.73 14.36
CA GLU A 106 30.29 15.71 13.98
C GLU A 106 29.58 14.36 13.82
N SER A 107 29.67 13.75 12.64
CA SER A 107 29.05 12.47 12.36
C SER A 107 29.71 11.38 13.19
N ILE A 108 29.11 11.01 14.32
CA ILE A 108 29.55 9.85 15.08
C ILE A 108 29.11 8.61 14.29
N GLU A 109 30.04 7.95 13.61
CA GLU A 109 29.79 6.58 13.13
C GLU A 109 29.63 5.68 14.36
N PRO A 110 28.42 5.11 14.62
CA PRO A 110 28.27 4.20 15.73
C PRO A 110 29.17 2.99 15.48
N ALA A 111 29.87 2.53 16.52
CA ALA A 111 30.64 1.29 16.46
C ALA A 111 29.71 0.12 16.10
N LEU A 112 29.63 -0.20 14.81
CA LEU A 112 28.83 -1.28 14.21
C LEU A 112 29.26 -2.70 14.66
N SER A 113 30.15 -2.79 15.64
CA SER A 113 31.00 -3.95 15.91
C SER A 113 30.29 -5.16 16.52
N LYS A 114 28.96 -5.15 16.67
CA LYS A 114 28.20 -6.33 17.16
C LYS A 114 26.84 -6.53 16.48
N ILE A 115 26.64 -6.09 15.24
CA ILE A 115 25.43 -6.47 14.50
C ILE A 115 25.58 -7.92 13.99
N LYS A 116 24.97 -8.88 14.68
CA LYS A 116 24.76 -10.22 14.14
C LYS A 116 23.52 -10.19 13.26
N PHE A 117 23.71 -10.22 11.95
CA PHE A 117 22.61 -10.50 11.03
C PHE A 117 22.23 -11.97 11.13
N ASP A 118 20.95 -12.26 11.40
CA ASP A 118 20.42 -13.61 11.20
C ASP A 118 20.29 -13.83 9.69
N THR A 119 21.24 -14.55 9.11
CA THR A 119 21.27 -14.85 7.67
C THR A 119 20.33 -15.99 7.29
N THR A 120 19.66 -16.63 8.25
CA THR A 120 18.78 -17.78 7.98
C THR A 120 17.34 -17.36 7.64
N ARG A 121 16.98 -16.10 7.86
CA ARG A 121 15.62 -15.58 7.61
C ARG A 121 15.68 -14.17 7.02
N TYR A 122 14.79 -13.88 6.08
CA TYR A 122 14.59 -12.49 5.64
C TYR A 122 14.09 -11.65 6.83
N PRO A 123 14.74 -10.53 7.18
CA PRO A 123 14.27 -9.67 8.25
C PRO A 123 12.94 -9.04 7.84
N LEU A 124 11.84 -9.50 8.45
CA LEU A 124 10.49 -8.98 8.19
C LEU A 124 10.27 -7.59 8.81
N LYS A 125 11.10 -7.20 9.77
CA LYS A 125 11.08 -5.90 10.45
C LYS A 125 12.52 -5.48 10.75
N ASN A 126 12.83 -4.21 10.47
CA ASN A 126 14.08 -3.60 10.87
C ASN A 126 13.80 -2.80 12.14
N VAL A 127 14.41 -3.24 13.23
CA VAL A 127 14.21 -2.69 14.57
C VAL A 127 15.52 -2.11 15.05
N LEU A 128 15.48 -0.87 15.51
CA LEU A 128 16.59 -0.25 16.23
C LEU A 128 16.33 -0.32 17.74
N GLN A 129 17.40 -0.54 18.49
CA GLN A 129 17.45 -0.35 19.94
C GLN A 129 18.61 0.57 20.26
N PHE A 130 18.37 1.60 21.05
CA PHE A 130 19.40 2.48 21.60
C PHE A 130 19.13 2.77 23.06
N GLN A 131 20.20 3.19 23.74
CA GLN A 131 20.23 3.39 25.18
C GLN A 131 20.66 4.81 25.49
N LEU A 132 19.95 5.45 26.42
CA LEU A 132 20.19 6.83 26.83
C LEU A 132 20.48 6.90 28.33
N SER A 133 21.45 7.74 28.68
CA SER A 133 21.79 8.04 30.07
C SER A 133 21.50 9.52 30.33
N ILE A 134 20.47 9.79 31.12
CA ILE A 134 20.08 11.16 31.52
C ILE A 134 19.97 11.23 33.05
N ASN A 135 19.78 12.42 33.60
CA ASN A 135 19.64 12.64 35.04
C ASN A 135 18.35 12.02 35.60
N ASP A 136 18.43 11.49 36.81
CA ASP A 136 17.30 10.85 37.49
C ASP A 136 16.11 11.79 37.70
N GLY A 137 14.91 11.24 37.55
CA GLY A 137 13.65 11.99 37.67
C GLY A 137 13.23 12.75 36.42
N ALA A 138 14.08 12.82 35.39
CA ALA A 138 13.73 13.48 34.14
C ALA A 138 12.85 12.59 33.25
N VAL A 139 11.97 13.21 32.46
CA VAL A 139 11.13 12.48 31.48
C VAL A 139 11.70 12.73 30.10
N ALA A 140 12.09 11.66 29.39
CA ALA A 140 12.53 11.76 28.01
C ALA A 140 11.43 11.31 27.05
N ALA A 141 11.31 12.02 25.93
CA ALA A 141 10.41 11.69 24.83
C ALA A 141 11.20 11.50 23.54
N LEU A 142 10.90 10.41 22.83
CA LEU A 142 11.45 10.12 21.52
C LEU A 142 10.48 10.64 20.43
N LYS A 143 11.02 11.45 19.55
CA LYS A 143 10.37 11.90 18.31
C LYS A 143 11.00 11.17 17.13
N ARG A 144 10.17 10.59 16.27
CA ARG A 144 10.58 9.97 15.00
C ARG A 144 9.83 10.64 13.86
N ASP A 145 10.56 11.08 12.85
CA ASP A 145 10.02 11.71 11.63
C ASP A 145 8.96 12.79 11.97
N GLY A 146 9.30 13.68 12.90
CA GLY A 146 8.43 14.78 13.31
C GLY A 146 7.35 14.44 14.35
N ARG A 147 7.19 13.18 14.78
CA ARG A 147 6.13 12.76 15.71
C ARG A 147 6.66 12.10 16.97
N PHE A 148 6.11 12.45 18.13
CA PHE A 148 6.42 11.73 19.37
C PHE A 148 5.88 10.30 19.27
N VAL A 149 6.77 9.32 19.50
CA VAL A 149 6.47 7.89 19.37
C VAL A 149 6.52 7.16 20.71
N GLU A 150 7.30 7.65 21.67
CA GLU A 150 7.47 7.02 22.99
C GLU A 150 7.98 8.02 24.02
N SER A 151 7.66 7.83 25.30
CA SER A 151 8.26 8.58 26.40
C SER A 151 8.52 7.68 27.61
N GLN A 152 9.57 7.99 28.39
CA GLN A 152 10.00 7.20 29.54
C GLN A 152 10.54 8.12 30.65
N VAL A 153 10.31 7.73 31.92
CA VAL A 153 10.84 8.42 33.10
C VAL A 153 12.17 7.78 33.51
N GLN A 154 13.18 8.60 33.79
CA GLN A 154 14.49 8.14 34.22
C GLN A 154 14.50 7.73 35.69
N ASN A 155 14.89 6.49 35.94
CA ASN A 155 14.84 5.84 37.26
C ASN A 155 16.18 5.17 37.62
N GLY A 156 17.31 5.86 37.48
CA GLY A 156 18.65 5.35 37.85
C GLY A 156 19.21 4.29 36.91
N LYS A 157 18.48 3.93 35.85
CA LYS A 157 18.87 2.93 34.85
C LYS A 157 18.80 3.56 33.47
N PRO A 158 19.71 3.22 32.55
CA PRO A 158 19.65 3.76 31.19
C PRO A 158 18.31 3.48 30.50
N LEU A 159 17.72 4.51 29.89
CA LEU A 159 16.49 4.41 29.12
C LEU A 159 16.73 3.59 27.87
N LYS A 160 15.77 2.76 27.49
CA LYS A 160 15.89 1.88 26.33
C LYS A 160 14.65 1.99 25.47
N PHE A 161 14.81 2.49 24.26
CA PHE A 161 13.75 2.56 23.26
C PHE A 161 13.87 1.34 22.36
N TYR A 162 12.86 0.48 22.38
CA TYR A 162 12.85 -0.79 21.65
C TYR A 162 11.93 -0.71 20.44
N ASN A 163 12.12 -1.61 19.47
CA ASN A 163 11.18 -1.79 18.36
C ASN A 163 10.95 -0.52 17.51
N GLN A 164 11.94 0.35 17.43
CA GLN A 164 11.87 1.54 16.59
C GLN A 164 11.98 1.14 15.12
N PHE A 165 10.84 1.18 14.43
CA PHE A 165 10.76 0.83 13.01
C PHE A 165 11.51 1.85 12.16
N LEU A 166 12.27 1.32 11.19
CA LEU A 166 12.93 2.09 10.15
C LEU A 166 12.17 1.97 8.83
N ASN A 167 11.83 3.13 8.26
CA ASN A 167 11.35 3.30 6.89
C ASN A 167 12.52 3.23 5.89
N GLN A 168 12.23 2.94 4.62
CA GLN A 168 13.24 3.09 3.56
C GLN A 168 13.67 4.55 3.45
N GLY A 169 14.98 4.77 3.30
CA GLY A 169 15.56 6.11 3.17
C GLY A 169 15.89 6.74 4.52
N LYS A 170 15.65 8.05 4.64
CA LYS A 170 16.00 8.84 5.81
C LYS A 170 14.99 8.60 6.94
N ASN A 171 15.49 8.31 8.14
CA ASN A 171 14.71 8.23 9.38
C ASN A 171 15.34 9.20 10.38
N GLU A 172 14.58 10.18 10.85
CA GLU A 172 15.06 11.18 11.78
C GLU A 172 14.56 10.87 13.19
N PHE A 173 15.49 10.84 14.13
CA PHE A 173 15.20 10.64 15.54
C PHE A 173 15.68 11.85 16.34
N SER A 174 14.84 12.32 17.25
CA SER A 174 15.16 13.42 18.15
C SER A 174 14.68 13.08 19.56
N ILE A 175 15.49 13.35 20.56
CA ILE A 175 15.22 13.04 21.96
C ILE A 175 15.01 14.35 22.70
N TYR A 176 13.87 14.47 23.36
CA TYR A 176 13.50 15.65 24.13
C TYR A 176 13.45 15.33 25.61
N LEU A 177 13.89 16.26 26.45
CA LEU A 177 13.53 16.30 27.86
C LEU A 177 12.21 17.03 28.02
N LEU A 178 11.28 16.47 28.77
CA LEU A 178 10.06 17.15 29.16
C LEU A 178 10.26 17.77 30.54
N GLU A 179 9.98 19.06 30.63
CA GLU A 179 10.14 19.85 31.84
C GLU A 179 8.79 20.07 32.52
N ASN A 180 8.84 20.32 33.83
CA ASN A 180 7.66 20.67 34.60
C ASN A 180 7.15 22.05 34.15
N GLY A 181 6.01 22.07 33.46
CA GLY A 181 5.46 23.27 32.82
C GLY A 181 5.01 23.06 31.38
N GLY A 182 5.28 21.87 30.80
CA GLY A 182 4.87 21.54 29.44
C GLY A 182 5.86 22.00 28.37
N THR A 183 6.99 22.57 28.78
CA THR A 183 8.12 22.86 27.90
C THR A 183 8.92 21.59 27.60
N SER A 184 9.60 21.58 26.46
CA SER A 184 10.49 20.48 26.09
C SER A 184 11.78 21.01 25.49
N SER A 185 12.91 20.46 25.93
CA SER A 185 14.25 20.81 25.43
C SER A 185 14.83 19.65 24.62
N LEU A 186 15.37 19.94 23.42
CA LEU A 186 16.07 18.93 22.61
C LEU A 186 17.39 18.57 23.29
N ILE A 187 17.60 17.28 23.55
CA ILE A 187 18.86 16.77 24.13
C ILE A 187 19.80 16.28 23.04
N ASP A 188 19.28 15.50 22.10
CA ASP A 188 20.09 14.87 21.06
C ASP A 188 19.24 14.55 19.83
N SER A 189 19.88 14.44 18.68
CA SER A 189 19.24 14.00 17.44
C SER A 189 20.20 13.25 16.55
N PHE A 190 19.67 12.24 15.85
CA PHE A 190 20.45 11.47 14.91
C PHE A 190 19.58 11.03 13.73
N THR A 191 20.24 10.80 12.59
CA THR A 191 19.59 10.32 11.38
C THR A 191 20.10 8.93 11.03
N ILE A 192 19.18 8.03 10.69
CA ILE A 192 19.51 6.72 10.12
C ILE A 192 19.04 6.67 8.68
N ILE A 193 19.98 6.47 7.76
CA ILE A 193 19.66 6.18 6.36
C ILE A 193 19.54 4.66 6.21
N PHE A 194 18.31 4.16 6.28
CA PHE A 194 18.04 2.76 6.05
C PHE A 194 17.88 2.49 4.56
N LYS A 195 18.93 1.95 3.94
CA LYS A 195 18.84 1.38 2.60
C LYS A 195 18.52 -0.10 2.78
N SER A 196 17.44 -0.59 2.17
CA SER A 196 17.30 -2.03 1.95
C SER A 196 18.63 -2.56 1.42
N ALA A 197 19.08 -3.71 1.94
CA ALA A 197 20.08 -4.49 1.24
C ALA A 197 19.55 -4.65 -0.18
N ARG A 198 20.17 -3.95 -1.14
CA ARG A 198 20.00 -4.32 -2.53
C ARG A 198 20.48 -5.75 -2.52
N VAL A 199 19.58 -6.65 -2.90
CA VAL A 199 19.97 -7.99 -3.26
C VAL A 199 20.81 -7.82 -4.53
N GLU A 200 22.06 -7.38 -4.38
CA GLU A 200 23.16 -7.68 -5.29
C GLU A 200 23.50 -9.16 -5.10
N TYR A 201 22.50 -10.04 -5.05
CA TYR A 201 22.75 -11.31 -5.66
C TYR A 201 22.91 -10.98 -7.12
N MET A 202 24.11 -11.23 -7.63
CA MET A 202 24.29 -11.57 -9.03
C MET A 202 23.40 -12.76 -9.36
N ARG A 203 22.07 -12.55 -9.46
CA ARG A 203 21.21 -13.47 -10.15
C ARG A 203 21.57 -13.27 -11.60
N ARG A 204 22.26 -14.27 -12.13
CA ARG A 204 22.29 -14.51 -13.57
C ARG A 204 20.86 -14.32 -14.05
N TYR A 205 20.61 -13.30 -14.87
CA TYR A 205 19.29 -13.06 -15.42
C TYR A 205 18.91 -14.32 -16.21
N VAL A 206 17.90 -15.06 -15.72
CA VAL A 206 17.40 -16.27 -16.37
C VAL A 206 16.09 -15.91 -17.03
N ASP A 207 16.14 -15.52 -18.29
CA ASP A 207 14.95 -15.41 -19.15
C ASP A 207 14.55 -16.76 -19.75
N ARG A 208 15.51 -17.69 -19.83
CA ARG A 208 15.34 -19.02 -20.40
C ARG A 208 16.23 -20.03 -19.68
N ILE A 209 15.73 -21.24 -19.52
CA ILE A 209 16.54 -22.37 -19.07
C ILE A 209 17.46 -22.75 -20.24
N ARG A 210 18.78 -22.85 -19.99
CA ARG A 210 19.73 -23.36 -20.98
C ARG A 210 19.78 -24.88 -20.88
N GLY A 211 19.29 -25.58 -21.90
CA GLY A 211 19.35 -27.04 -22.01
C GLY A 211 18.60 -27.56 -23.25
N ASP A 212 18.85 -28.81 -23.64
CA ASP A 212 18.28 -29.46 -24.84
C ASP A 212 16.83 -29.94 -24.68
N SER A 213 16.19 -29.65 -23.54
CA SER A 213 14.83 -30.07 -23.25
C SER A 213 13.80 -29.10 -23.83
N SER A 214 12.95 -29.59 -24.74
CA SER A 214 11.75 -28.90 -25.22
C SER A 214 10.68 -28.85 -24.11
N GLY A 215 10.87 -27.97 -23.13
CA GLY A 215 9.99 -27.83 -21.97
C GLY A 215 9.58 -26.39 -21.73
N ILE A 216 8.40 -26.19 -21.14
CA ILE A 216 7.90 -24.89 -20.68
C ILE A 216 7.85 -24.95 -19.16
N ALA A 217 8.48 -23.98 -18.50
CA ALA A 217 8.32 -23.76 -17.07
C ALA A 217 7.17 -22.77 -16.86
N LEU A 218 6.19 -23.15 -16.05
CA LEU A 218 5.09 -22.25 -15.66
C LEU A 218 5.42 -21.62 -14.32
N THR A 219 5.26 -20.31 -14.24
CA THR A 219 5.42 -19.53 -13.00
C THR A 219 4.23 -18.59 -12.83
N PHE A 220 3.83 -18.35 -11.58
CA PHE A 220 2.76 -17.40 -11.27
C PHE A 220 3.21 -16.45 -10.17
N ASP A 221 2.88 -15.17 -10.32
CA ASP A 221 3.10 -14.15 -9.30
C ASP A 221 1.79 -13.94 -8.49
N GLY A 222 1.84 -14.21 -7.18
CA GLY A 222 0.73 -14.01 -6.25
C GLY A 222 0.97 -12.77 -5.38
N GLY A 223 0.13 -11.73 -5.57
CA GLY A 223 0.22 -10.44 -4.90
C GLY A 223 -0.82 -10.22 -3.79
N SER A 224 -1.56 -9.12 -3.82
CA SER A 224 -2.48 -8.77 -2.71
C SER A 224 -3.86 -9.44 -2.80
N THR A 225 -4.19 -10.10 -3.91
CA THR A 225 -5.50 -10.72 -4.22
C THR A 225 -5.34 -12.15 -4.74
N ASP A 226 -6.35 -13.02 -4.50
CA ASP A 226 -6.28 -14.42 -4.95
C ASP A 226 -6.60 -14.62 -6.44
N ASN A 227 -7.29 -13.67 -7.09
CA ASN A 227 -7.66 -13.68 -8.51
C ASN A 227 -8.06 -15.06 -9.09
N GLY A 228 -8.72 -15.93 -8.32
CA GLY A 228 -9.12 -17.26 -8.78
C GLY A 228 -8.03 -18.34 -8.65
N THR A 229 -7.09 -18.19 -7.71
CA THR A 229 -6.02 -19.14 -7.41
C THR A 229 -6.53 -20.58 -7.29
N GLU A 230 -7.65 -20.82 -6.63
CA GLU A 230 -8.22 -22.16 -6.47
C GLU A 230 -8.58 -22.82 -7.81
N LYS A 231 -9.09 -22.05 -8.78
CA LYS A 231 -9.39 -22.55 -10.13
C LYS A 231 -8.10 -22.93 -10.86
N ILE A 232 -7.04 -22.13 -10.70
CA ILE A 232 -5.72 -22.42 -11.28
C ILE A 232 -5.17 -23.73 -10.70
N LEU A 233 -5.18 -23.88 -9.38
CA LEU A 233 -4.72 -25.10 -8.70
C LEU A 233 -5.50 -26.33 -9.16
N ASN A 234 -6.81 -26.22 -9.33
CA ASN A 234 -7.63 -27.33 -9.83
C ASN A 234 -7.27 -27.73 -11.26
N ILE A 235 -6.98 -26.77 -12.14
CA ILE A 235 -6.53 -27.04 -13.52
C ILE A 235 -5.14 -27.70 -13.51
N LEU A 236 -4.20 -27.19 -12.71
CA LEU A 236 -2.86 -27.76 -12.58
C LEU A 236 -2.93 -29.21 -12.09
N ARG A 237 -3.72 -29.47 -11.05
CA ARG A 237 -3.94 -30.81 -10.51
C ARG A 237 -4.56 -31.75 -11.54
N LYS A 238 -5.59 -31.31 -12.27
CA LYS A 238 -6.25 -32.10 -13.32
C LYS A 238 -5.28 -32.51 -14.44
N ASN A 239 -4.29 -31.68 -14.74
CA ASN A 239 -3.31 -31.94 -15.80
C ASN A 239 -2.00 -32.53 -15.26
N ASN A 240 -1.90 -32.84 -13.96
CA ASN A 240 -0.69 -33.30 -13.31
C ASN A 240 0.54 -32.40 -13.57
N VAL A 241 0.31 -31.08 -13.60
CA VAL A 241 1.34 -30.07 -13.85
C VAL A 241 1.79 -29.45 -12.53
N ARG A 242 3.11 -29.35 -12.34
CA ARG A 242 3.73 -28.59 -11.24
C ARG A 242 4.34 -27.31 -11.77
N CYS A 243 4.34 -26.27 -10.94
CA CYS A 243 4.85 -24.95 -11.27
C CYS A 243 5.54 -24.30 -10.06
N THR A 244 6.13 -23.13 -10.27
CA THR A 244 6.67 -22.28 -9.21
C THR A 244 5.73 -21.10 -8.97
N MET A 245 5.29 -20.91 -7.73
CA MET A 245 4.42 -19.81 -7.30
C MET A 245 5.27 -18.77 -6.55
N PHE A 246 5.52 -17.61 -7.15
CA PHE A 246 6.21 -16.50 -6.51
C PHE A 246 5.19 -15.67 -5.71
N LEU A 247 5.24 -15.73 -4.39
CA LEU A 247 4.22 -15.12 -3.52
C LEU A 247 4.77 -13.96 -2.71
N THR A 248 3.96 -12.91 -2.52
CA THR A 248 4.26 -11.84 -1.57
C THR A 248 4.00 -12.29 -0.13
N GLY A 249 4.67 -11.67 0.84
CA GLY A 249 4.36 -11.83 2.26
C GLY A 249 2.89 -11.54 2.61
N ASP A 250 2.29 -10.54 1.96
CA ASP A 250 0.89 -10.19 2.10
C ASP A 250 -0.05 -11.28 1.57
N PHE A 251 0.28 -11.95 0.46
CA PHE A 251 -0.47 -13.09 -0.05
C PHE A 251 -0.50 -14.22 0.99
N LEU A 252 0.68 -14.56 1.54
CA LEU A 252 0.83 -15.61 2.56
C LEU A 252 -0.04 -15.34 3.79
N LYS A 253 -0.09 -14.08 4.24
CA LYS A 253 -0.90 -13.68 5.40
C LYS A 253 -2.40 -13.75 5.12
N LYS A 254 -2.84 -13.32 3.93
CA LYS A 254 -4.26 -13.29 3.57
C LYS A 254 -4.81 -14.68 3.23
N TYR A 255 -4.01 -15.53 2.57
CA TYR A 255 -4.47 -16.80 2.01
C TYR A 255 -3.65 -18.02 2.47
N PRO A 256 -3.41 -18.21 3.78
CA PRO A 256 -2.53 -19.28 4.28
C PRO A 256 -3.01 -20.69 3.91
N LYS A 257 -4.33 -20.89 3.79
CA LYS A 257 -4.92 -22.17 3.36
C LYS A 257 -4.57 -22.50 1.91
N LEU A 258 -4.62 -21.52 1.01
CA LEU A 258 -4.27 -21.71 -0.41
C LEU A 258 -2.77 -22.00 -0.54
N VAL A 259 -1.92 -21.29 0.20
CA VAL A 259 -0.47 -21.56 0.19
C VAL A 259 -0.16 -22.96 0.71
N LYS A 260 -0.81 -23.40 1.78
CA LYS A 260 -0.66 -24.78 2.26
C LYS A 260 -1.08 -25.79 1.19
N GLN A 261 -2.17 -25.53 0.47
CA GLN A 261 -2.63 -26.37 -0.63
C GLN A 261 -1.60 -26.43 -1.77
N MET A 262 -1.02 -25.30 -2.17
CA MET A 262 0.05 -25.26 -3.19
C MET A 262 1.22 -26.18 -2.84
N VAL A 263 1.67 -26.15 -1.59
CA VAL A 263 2.78 -26.99 -1.11
C VAL A 263 2.37 -28.46 -1.10
N LEU A 264 1.15 -28.79 -0.64
CA LEU A 264 0.64 -30.16 -0.65
C LEU A 264 0.44 -30.72 -2.07
N ASP A 265 0.10 -29.88 -3.03
CA ASP A 265 0.01 -30.22 -4.46
C ASP A 265 1.40 -30.35 -5.14
N GLY A 266 2.49 -30.09 -4.40
CA GLY A 266 3.86 -30.27 -4.88
C GLY A 266 4.38 -29.12 -5.76
N HIS A 267 3.80 -27.93 -5.65
CA HIS A 267 4.33 -26.71 -6.28
C HIS A 267 5.49 -26.13 -5.48
N GLU A 268 6.44 -25.49 -6.17
CA GLU A 268 7.52 -24.75 -5.53
C GLU A 268 7.03 -23.35 -5.14
N ILE A 269 7.47 -22.83 -3.98
CA ILE A 269 7.15 -21.47 -3.54
C ILE A 269 8.39 -20.59 -3.67
N GLY A 270 8.29 -19.55 -4.49
CA GLY A 270 9.29 -18.50 -4.66
C GLY A 270 8.94 -17.22 -3.89
N ASN A 271 9.94 -16.39 -3.63
CA ASN A 271 9.77 -15.09 -2.99
C ASN A 271 9.43 -14.00 -4.02
N HIS A 272 8.32 -13.29 -3.83
CA HIS A 272 7.89 -12.15 -4.65
C HIS A 272 7.85 -10.84 -3.87
N SER A 273 8.82 -10.63 -2.98
CA SER A 273 8.85 -9.55 -1.99
C SER A 273 7.77 -9.66 -0.90
N TYR A 274 7.52 -8.59 -0.16
CA TYR A 274 6.58 -8.61 0.98
C TYR A 274 5.20 -8.03 0.65
N SER A 275 5.13 -6.90 -0.07
CA SER A 275 3.88 -6.14 -0.30
C SER A 275 3.77 -5.68 -1.75
#